data_AF-A0A3D3W1W6-F1
#
_entry.id   AF-A0A3D3W1W6-F1
#
_cell.length_a   1.000
_cell.length_b   1.000
_cell.length_c   1.000
_cell.angle_alpha   90.00
_cell.angle_beta   90.00
_cell.angle_gamma   90.00
#
_symmetry.space_group_name_H-M   'P 1'
#
loop_
_entity.id
_entity.type
_entity.pdbx_description
1 polymer ?
#
loop_
_entity_poly.entity_id
_entity_poly.type
_entity_poly.pdbx_seq_one_letter_code
_entity_poly.pdbx_strand_id
1 'polypeptide(L)'
;MLKSVAGLLAPVFCTLVVGTVVCAQSTKPAISDTPLAVSAERAFPNLDFRRPIVVTHAGDGTNRVFVAEQEGVIRTFPNDQDCEESTVFLDIEDRCVYADNQ
;
A
#
# COMPACT_ATOMS: atom_id res chain seq x y z
N MET A 1 -29.23 45.28 -55.26
CA MET A 1 -27.77 45.51 -55.22
C MET A 1 -27.09 44.24 -54.72
N LEU A 2 -26.71 43.34 -55.62
CA LEU A 2 -25.73 42.28 -55.35
C LEU A 2 -24.77 42.24 -56.56
N LYS A 3 -23.59 42.84 -56.36
CA LYS A 3 -22.39 42.63 -57.17
C LYS A 3 -21.65 41.43 -56.55
N SER A 4 -20.76 40.65 -57.17
CA SER A 4 -20.31 40.39 -58.53
C SER A 4 -18.98 39.63 -58.37
N VAL A 5 -18.60 38.88 -59.40
CA VAL A 5 -17.23 38.50 -59.81
C VAL A 5 -16.64 37.19 -59.28
N ALA A 6 -16.31 36.38 -60.28
CA ALA A 6 -15.63 35.10 -60.32
C ALA A 6 -14.12 35.25 -60.63
N GLY A 7 -13.38 34.14 -60.53
CA GLY A 7 -12.00 33.97 -61.03
C GLY A 7 -11.00 33.78 -59.88
N LEU A 8 -9.96 32.94 -59.94
CA LEU A 8 -9.27 32.31 -61.06
C LEU A 8 -8.38 31.16 -60.50
N LEU A 9 -7.97 30.24 -61.38
CA LEU A 9 -7.15 29.05 -61.15
C LEU A 9 -5.68 29.27 -60.69
N ALA A 10 -5.13 28.19 -60.10
CA ALA A 10 -3.74 27.65 -60.18
C ALA A 10 -2.79 27.89 -58.98
N PRO A 11 -1.66 27.14 -58.84
CA PRO A 11 -1.47 25.68 -58.87
C PRO A 11 -0.58 25.14 -57.72
N VAL A 12 -0.48 23.80 -57.62
CA VAL A 12 0.57 22.95 -57.01
C VAL A 12 1.78 23.67 -56.40
N PHE A 13 1.97 23.55 -55.08
CA PHE A 13 3.28 23.75 -54.45
C PHE A 13 3.57 22.67 -53.40
N CYS A 14 4.66 21.96 -53.70
CA CYS A 14 5.37 20.95 -52.93
C CYS A 14 5.52 21.33 -51.46
N THR A 15 5.04 20.49 -50.53
CA THR A 15 5.54 20.50 -49.16
C THR A 15 5.94 19.09 -48.73
N LEU A 16 7.23 19.02 -48.43
CA LEU A 16 8.06 17.93 -47.94
C LEU A 16 7.37 17.15 -46.80
N VAL A 17 7.22 15.83 -46.94
CA VAL A 17 6.83 14.97 -45.81
C VAL A 17 8.02 14.92 -44.85
N VAL A 18 8.00 15.78 -43.82
CA VAL A 18 8.90 15.66 -42.68
C VAL A 18 8.43 14.43 -41.90
N GLY A 19 9.14 13.33 -42.06
CA GLY A 19 8.93 12.10 -41.30
C GLY A 19 9.13 12.40 -39.82
N THR A 20 8.03 12.54 -39.08
CA THR A 20 8.06 12.66 -37.63
C THR A 20 8.44 11.31 -37.06
N VAL A 21 9.64 11.21 -36.50
CA VAL A 21 10.02 10.12 -35.61
C VAL A 21 9.10 10.24 -34.38
N VAL A 22 8.03 9.47 -34.36
CA VAL A 22 7.20 9.29 -33.17
C VAL A 22 7.98 8.40 -32.22
N CYS A 23 8.62 9.01 -31.22
CA CYS A 23 9.10 8.28 -30.05
C CYS A 23 7.89 7.63 -29.37
N ALA A 24 7.77 6.30 -29.47
CA ALA A 24 6.78 5.54 -28.73
C ALA A 24 7.06 5.69 -27.23
N GLN A 25 6.31 6.56 -26.56
CA GLN A 25 6.34 6.65 -25.10
C GLN A 25 5.69 5.38 -24.55
N SER A 26 6.47 4.61 -23.78
CA SER A 26 5.97 3.48 -23.02
C SER A 26 4.98 3.99 -21.98
N THR A 27 3.68 3.88 -22.27
CA THR A 27 2.62 4.23 -21.33
C THR A 27 2.56 3.16 -20.25
N LYS A 28 3.11 3.48 -19.08
CA LYS A 28 2.90 2.72 -17.86
C LYS A 28 1.38 2.53 -17.68
N PRO A 29 0.87 1.30 -17.51
CA PRO A 29 -0.56 1.08 -17.39
C PRO A 29 -1.13 1.93 -16.24
N ALA A 30 -2.26 2.60 -16.50
CA ALA A 30 -2.95 3.40 -15.51
C ALA A 30 -3.49 2.48 -14.42
N ILE A 31 -2.99 2.64 -13.19
CA ILE A 31 -3.48 1.94 -12.01
C ILE A 31 -4.74 2.70 -11.53
N SER A 32 -5.81 1.97 -11.21
CA SER A 32 -7.02 2.57 -10.64
C SER A 32 -6.75 3.00 -9.20
N ASP A 33 -6.79 4.30 -8.94
CA ASP A 33 -6.64 4.89 -7.60
C ASP A 33 -7.97 4.94 -6.82
N THR A 34 -8.99 4.17 -7.25
CA THR A 34 -10.29 4.15 -6.57
C THR A 34 -10.14 3.49 -5.19
N PRO A 35 -10.47 4.19 -4.08
CA PRO A 35 -10.39 3.59 -2.76
C PRO A 35 -11.32 2.38 -2.65
N LEU A 36 -10.81 1.27 -2.13
CA LEU A 36 -11.64 0.11 -1.82
C LEU A 36 -12.59 0.47 -0.66
N ALA A 37 -13.84 0.01 -0.71
CA ALA A 37 -14.84 0.27 0.33
C ALA A 37 -14.62 -0.59 1.58
N VAL A 38 -13.43 -0.52 2.18
CA VAL A 38 -13.03 -1.22 3.40
C VAL A 38 -12.48 -0.24 4.42
N SER A 39 -12.70 -0.51 5.70
CA SER A 39 -12.15 0.25 6.82
C SER A 39 -11.28 -0.65 7.69
N ALA A 40 -10.22 -0.09 8.25
CA ALA A 40 -9.45 -0.78 9.28
C ALA A 40 -10.19 -0.71 10.62
N GLU A 41 -10.20 -1.83 11.35
CA GLU A 41 -10.72 -1.93 12.71
C GLU A 41 -9.66 -2.53 13.64
N ARG A 42 -9.80 -2.29 14.95
CA ARG A 42 -8.88 -2.83 15.94
C ARG A 42 -9.21 -4.31 16.16
N ALA A 43 -8.28 -5.20 15.81
CA ALA A 43 -8.50 -6.65 15.89
C ALA A 43 -8.66 -7.17 17.33
N PHE A 44 -7.97 -6.56 18.30
CA PHE A 44 -8.04 -6.91 19.72
C PHE A 44 -8.22 -5.63 20.54
N PRO A 45 -9.47 -5.14 20.72
CA PRO A 45 -9.73 -3.84 21.32
C PRO A 45 -9.24 -3.69 22.76
N ASN A 46 -9.23 -4.79 23.51
CA ASN A 46 -8.95 -4.80 24.94
C ASN A 46 -7.47 -5.08 25.27
N LEU A 47 -6.63 -5.35 24.26
CA LEU A 47 -5.22 -5.68 24.45
C LEU A 47 -4.32 -4.53 23.98
N ASP A 48 -3.27 -4.27 24.75
CA ASP A 48 -2.23 -3.31 24.41
C ASP A 48 -0.85 -3.99 24.39
N PHE A 49 -0.02 -3.57 23.44
CA PHE A 49 1.31 -4.14 23.19
C PHE A 49 2.37 -3.03 23.12
N ARG A 50 3.54 -3.28 23.70
CA ARG A 50 4.69 -2.37 23.66
C ARG A 50 5.49 -2.60 22.37
N ARG A 51 5.40 -1.66 21.42
CA ARG A 51 6.15 -1.70 20.15
C ARG A 51 6.11 -3.08 19.47
N PRO A 52 4.93 -3.57 19.07
CA PRO A 52 4.80 -4.89 18.44
C PRO A 52 5.54 -4.90 17.10
N ILE A 53 6.35 -5.93 16.87
CA ILE A 53 7.13 -6.12 15.64
C ILE A 53 6.62 -7.27 14.77
N VAL A 54 6.00 -8.28 15.37
CA VAL A 54 5.48 -9.46 14.67
C VAL A 54 4.22 -9.95 15.37
N VAL A 55 3.22 -10.33 14.57
CA VAL A 55 2.04 -11.10 15.00
C VAL A 55 2.05 -12.43 14.24
N THR A 56 1.91 -13.55 14.96
CA THR A 56 1.94 -14.90 14.38
C THR A 56 1.13 -15.90 15.23
N HIS A 57 1.17 -17.18 14.86
CA HIS A 57 0.59 -18.30 15.61
C HIS A 57 1.62 -19.43 15.74
N ALA A 58 1.40 -20.36 16.69
CA ALA A 58 2.34 -21.45 16.96
C ALA A 58 2.30 -22.63 15.97
N GLY A 59 1.31 -22.68 15.06
CA GLY A 59 1.12 -23.82 14.16
C GLY A 59 0.77 -25.15 14.85
N ASP A 60 0.40 -25.12 16.13
CA ASP A 60 0.20 -26.28 17.01
C ASP A 60 -1.28 -26.72 17.15
N GLY A 61 -2.20 -26.10 16.40
CA GLY A 61 -3.63 -26.36 16.46
C GLY A 61 -4.36 -25.73 17.66
N THR A 62 -3.66 -24.98 18.52
CA THR A 62 -4.27 -24.36 19.72
C THR A 62 -5.01 -23.05 19.46
N ASN A 63 -4.92 -22.52 18.22
CA ASN A 63 -5.52 -21.24 17.83
C ASN A 63 -5.15 -20.06 18.76
N ARG A 64 -3.90 -20.04 19.25
CA ARG A 64 -3.34 -18.93 20.01
C ARG A 64 -2.59 -17.96 19.10
N VAL A 65 -2.73 -16.67 19.42
CA VAL A 65 -1.97 -15.60 18.80
C VAL A 65 -0.71 -15.35 19.64
N PHE A 66 0.38 -15.00 18.95
CA PHE A 66 1.66 -14.62 19.54
C PHE A 66 2.06 -13.26 18.99
N VAL A 67 2.37 -12.32 19.89
CA VAL A 67 2.85 -10.98 19.55
C VAL A 67 4.24 -10.80 20.13
N ALA A 68 5.21 -10.52 19.28
CA ALA A 68 6.56 -10.18 19.69
C ALA A 68 6.69 -8.66 19.86
N GLU A 69 7.12 -8.23 21.04
CA GLU A 69 7.41 -6.83 21.40
C GLU A 69 8.90 -6.55 21.17
N GLN A 70 9.22 -5.34 20.66
CA GLN A 70 10.60 -4.96 20.34
C GLN A 70 11.56 -5.06 21.55
N GLU A 71 11.04 -4.94 22.77
CA GLU A 71 11.80 -5.00 24.01
C GLU A 71 12.25 -6.41 24.39
N GLY A 72 11.83 -7.46 23.67
CA GLY A 72 12.24 -8.84 23.94
C GLY A 72 11.22 -9.69 24.68
N VAL A 73 9.95 -9.26 24.70
CA VAL A 73 8.84 -9.99 25.32
C VAL A 73 7.95 -10.57 24.22
N ILE A 74 7.59 -11.85 24.35
CA ILE A 74 6.56 -12.49 23.52
C ILE A 74 5.33 -12.70 24.38
N ARG A 75 4.20 -12.12 23.95
CA ARG A 75 2.89 -12.30 24.57
C ARG A 75 2.06 -13.33 23.78
N THR A 76 1.25 -14.10 24.48
CA THR A 76 0.30 -15.05 23.89
C THR A 76 -1.08 -14.93 24.51
N PHE A 77 -2.11 -15.15 23.70
CA PHE A 77 -3.51 -15.04 24.10
C PHE A 77 -4.39 -15.87 23.13
N PRO A 78 -5.62 -16.25 23.52
CA PRO A 78 -6.57 -16.89 22.60
C PRO A 78 -6.88 -15.97 21.40
N ASN A 79 -7.07 -16.54 20.22
CA ASN A 79 -7.53 -15.80 19.05
C ASN A 79 -9.03 -15.46 19.17
N ASP A 80 -9.34 -14.55 20.10
CA ASP A 80 -10.65 -14.05 20.45
C ASP A 80 -10.58 -12.52 20.55
N GLN A 81 -11.48 -11.81 19.87
CA GLN A 81 -11.48 -10.34 19.86
C GLN A 81 -11.86 -9.76 21.23
N ASP A 82 -12.64 -10.51 22.01
CA ASP A 82 -13.11 -10.08 23.34
C ASP A 82 -12.07 -10.39 24.45
N CYS A 83 -10.92 -10.98 24.10
CA CYS A 83 -9.87 -11.32 25.06
C CYS A 83 -9.36 -10.09 25.81
N GLU A 84 -9.49 -10.12 27.14
CA GLU A 84 -9.13 -8.99 28.01
C GLU A 84 -7.65 -8.99 28.43
N GLU A 85 -7.00 -10.15 28.42
CA GLU A 85 -5.64 -10.30 28.93
C GLU A 85 -4.72 -11.12 28.02
N SER A 86 -3.42 -10.84 28.10
CA SER A 86 -2.38 -11.64 27.46
C SER A 86 -1.41 -12.20 28.50
N THR A 87 -0.82 -13.35 28.22
CA THR A 87 0.18 -13.99 29.07
C THR A 87 1.56 -13.86 28.44
N VAL A 88 2.61 -13.72 29.27
CA VAL A 88 4.00 -13.76 28.79
C VAL A 88 4.38 -15.20 28.44
N PHE A 89 4.75 -15.44 27.19
CA PHE A 89 5.26 -16.72 26.71
C PHE A 89 6.78 -16.82 26.85
N LEU A 90 7.48 -15.73 26.53
CA LEU A 90 8.94 -15.60 26.65
C LEU A 90 9.28 -14.19 27.08
N ASP A 91 10.22 -14.07 28.01
CA ASP A 91 10.80 -12.79 28.43
C ASP A 91 12.33 -12.91 28.36
N ILE A 92 12.93 -12.11 27.49
CA ILE A 92 14.37 -11.95 27.37
C ILE A 92 14.76 -10.47 27.36
N GLU A 93 13.95 -9.61 28.00
CA GLU A 93 14.16 -8.15 28.04
C GLU A 93 15.57 -7.78 28.53
N ASP A 94 16.09 -8.51 29.53
CA ASP A 94 17.46 -8.36 30.06
C ASP A 94 18.59 -8.64 29.04
N ARG A 95 18.28 -9.30 27.93
CA ARG A 95 19.22 -9.65 26.86
C ARG A 95 19.06 -8.80 25.62
N CYS A 96 18.12 -7.85 25.63
CA CYS A 96 17.85 -6.95 24.53
C CYS A 96 18.48 -5.58 24.82
N VAL A 97 19.28 -5.10 23.88
CA VAL A 97 19.71 -3.69 23.90
C VAL A 97 18.66 -2.91 23.13
N TYR A 98 17.78 -2.23 23.86
CA TYR A 98 16.82 -1.32 23.28
C TYR A 98 17.36 0.12 23.31
N ALA A 99 17.37 0.76 22.14
CA ALA A 99 17.69 2.18 22.00
C ALA A 99 16.56 2.84 21.18
N ASP A 100 15.88 3.79 21.79
CA ASP A 100 14.84 4.57 21.12
C ASP A 100 15.48 5.67 20.27
N ASN A 101 15.46 5.48 18.95
CA ASN A 101 16.08 6.40 17.97
C ASN A 101 15.05 7.00 16.99
N GLN A 102 13.75 6.92 17.33
CA GLN A 102 12.63 7.36 16.48
C GLN A 102 12.18 8.77 16.86
#